data_AF-A0A946J2K3-F1
#
_entry.id   AF-A0A946J2K3-F1
#
_cell.length_a   1.000
_cell.length_b   1.000
_cell.length_c   1.000
_cell.angle_alpha   90.00
_cell.angle_beta   90.00
_cell.angle_gamma   90.00
#
_symmetry.space_group_name_H-M   'P 1'
#
loop_
_entity.id
_entity.type
_entity.pdbx_description
1 polymer ?
#
loop_
_entity_poly.entity_id
_entity_poly.type
_entity_poly.pdbx_seq_one_letter_code
_entity_poly.pdbx_strand_id
1 'polypeptide(L)'
;FEEEGVKVSKNTVVIDPGKLDRSPCGTGCSARMAVLHAKGELKKGDRMIGRSILNSRFDCQIVEEVLIGNQKAIIPSIKGSAWITGTHQLVLDSDDPFPDGYRLSDTWPKKQSI
;
A
#
# COMPACT_ATOMS: atom_id res chain seq x y z
N PHE A 1 1.08 5.90 -17.78
CA PHE A 1 1.09 7.32 -18.18
C PHE A 1 2.16 8.03 -17.37
N GLU A 2 2.51 9.25 -17.73
CA GLU A 2 3.58 10.01 -17.09
C GLU A 2 3.04 11.37 -16.61
N GLU A 3 3.65 11.90 -15.57
CA GLU A 3 3.44 13.26 -15.09
C GLU A 3 4.80 13.90 -14.88
N GLU A 4 5.04 15.05 -15.53
CA GLU A 4 6.33 15.76 -15.47
C GLU A 4 7.53 14.85 -15.80
N GLY A 5 7.36 13.92 -16.74
CA GLY A 5 8.40 12.95 -17.12
C GLY A 5 8.61 11.81 -16.11
N VAL A 6 7.78 11.68 -15.08
CA VAL A 6 7.83 10.59 -14.10
C VAL A 6 6.73 9.59 -14.38
N LYS A 7 7.09 8.30 -14.45
CA LYS A 7 6.13 7.20 -14.64
C LYS A 7 5.11 7.16 -13.50
N VAL A 8 3.83 7.14 -13.86
CA VAL A 8 2.73 7.00 -12.91
C VAL A 8 2.15 5.60 -12.96
N SER A 9 1.99 5.00 -11.77
CA SER A 9 1.25 3.76 -11.57
C SER A 9 0.02 4.05 -10.70
N LYS A 10 -1.18 4.03 -11.31
CA LYS A 10 -2.45 4.14 -10.58
C LYS A 10 -2.98 2.75 -10.25
N ASN A 11 -3.31 2.49 -8.99
CA ASN A 11 -3.81 1.20 -8.54
C ASN A 11 -4.78 1.34 -7.35
N THR A 12 -5.36 0.21 -6.95
CA THR A 12 -5.91 0.02 -5.60
C THR A 12 -5.60 -1.38 -5.15
N VAL A 13 -5.11 -1.52 -3.91
CA VAL A 13 -4.88 -2.83 -3.29
C VAL A 13 -6.15 -3.22 -2.56
N VAL A 14 -6.63 -4.44 -2.82
CA VAL A 14 -7.78 -5.02 -2.14
C VAL A 14 -7.29 -5.74 -0.89
N ILE A 15 -7.70 -5.26 0.27
CA ILE A 15 -7.36 -5.78 1.58
C ILE A 15 -8.49 -6.72 2.03
N ASP A 16 -8.16 -7.94 2.43
CA ASP A 16 -9.10 -8.90 3.02
C ASP A 16 -9.83 -8.25 4.23
N PRO A 17 -11.16 -8.37 4.36
CA PRO A 17 -12.07 -9.21 3.57
C PRO A 17 -12.72 -8.53 2.35
N GLY A 18 -12.34 -7.32 1.98
CA GLY A 18 -13.01 -6.59 0.89
C GLY A 18 -12.96 -5.07 1.03
N LYS A 19 -11.79 -4.54 1.39
CA LYS A 19 -11.57 -3.10 1.59
C LYS A 19 -10.51 -2.60 0.61
N LEU A 20 -10.82 -1.53 -0.11
CA LEU A 20 -9.84 -0.86 -0.96
C LEU A 20 -8.89 -0.02 -0.10
N ASP A 21 -7.58 -0.16 -0.29
CA ASP A 21 -6.60 0.77 0.25
C ASP A 21 -6.86 2.16 -0.34
N ARG A 22 -6.95 3.16 0.54
CA ARG A 22 -7.15 4.57 0.15
C ARG A 22 -5.83 5.23 -0.22
N SER A 23 -4.73 4.74 0.35
CA SER A 23 -3.39 5.15 -0.03
C SER A 23 -2.97 4.43 -1.33
N PRO A 24 -1.89 4.85 -1.99
CA PRO A 24 -1.33 4.12 -3.15
C PRO A 24 -0.73 2.75 -2.80
N CYS A 25 -0.77 2.36 -1.52
CA CYS A 25 -0.16 1.18 -0.94
C CYS A 25 1.36 1.15 -1.10
N GLY A 26 2.11 1.43 -0.04
CA GLY A 26 3.58 1.50 -0.10
C GLY A 26 4.22 0.18 -0.52
N THR A 27 3.78 -0.95 0.06
CA THR A 27 4.26 -2.29 -0.32
C THR A 27 3.83 -2.68 -1.74
N GLY A 28 2.62 -2.30 -2.16
CA GLY A 28 2.15 -2.47 -3.54
C GLY A 28 2.99 -1.66 -4.55
N CYS A 29 3.37 -0.43 -4.21
CA CYS A 29 4.28 0.39 -5.00
C CYS A 29 5.68 -0.23 -5.09
N SER A 30 6.23 -0.73 -3.98
CA SER A 30 7.50 -1.45 -3.94
C SER A 30 7.49 -2.67 -4.86
N ALA A 31 6.46 -3.51 -4.76
CA ALA A 31 6.31 -4.68 -5.63
C ALA A 31 6.18 -4.28 -7.10
N ARG A 32 5.42 -3.22 -7.39
CA ARG A 32 5.27 -2.71 -8.76
C ARG A 32 6.61 -2.21 -9.33
N MET A 33 7.40 -1.48 -8.57
CA MET A 33 8.74 -1.04 -8.99
C MET A 33 9.65 -2.22 -9.26
N ALA A 34 9.61 -3.27 -8.42
CA ALA A 34 10.40 -4.48 -8.65
C ALA A 34 10.04 -5.18 -9.98
N VAL A 35 8.74 -5.26 -10.31
CA VAL A 35 8.29 -5.81 -11.59
C VAL A 35 8.74 -4.95 -12.78
N LEU A 36 8.63 -3.62 -12.67
CA LEU A 36 9.07 -2.70 -13.72
C LEU A 36 10.60 -2.74 -13.89
N HIS A 37 11.34 -2.89 -12.80
CA HIS A 37 12.79 -3.11 -12.81
C HIS A 37 13.17 -4.39 -13.54
N ALA A 38 12.53 -5.51 -13.20
CA ALA A 38 12.75 -6.79 -13.88
C ALA A 38 12.45 -6.73 -15.38
N LYS A 39 11.54 -5.83 -15.81
CA LYS A 39 11.23 -5.56 -17.22
C LYS A 39 12.19 -4.57 -17.90
N GLY A 40 13.14 -3.99 -17.17
CA GLY A 40 14.03 -2.94 -17.66
C GLY A 40 13.34 -1.58 -17.87
N GLU A 41 12.12 -1.42 -17.36
CA GLU A 41 11.29 -0.22 -17.49
C GLU A 41 11.58 0.85 -16.42
N LEU A 42 12.24 0.46 -15.34
CA LEU A 42 12.82 1.33 -14.30
C LEU A 42 14.20 0.77 -13.94
N LYS A 43 15.13 1.64 -13.57
CA LYS A 43 16.49 1.31 -13.13
C LYS A 43 16.76 1.90 -11.74
N LYS A 44 17.87 1.51 -11.11
CA LYS A 44 18.38 2.23 -9.94
C LYS A 44 18.43 3.74 -10.21
N GLY A 45 17.87 4.52 -9.28
CA GLY A 45 17.76 5.97 -9.37
C GLY A 45 16.42 6.47 -9.96
N ASP A 46 15.72 5.66 -10.74
CA ASP A 46 14.47 6.06 -11.37
C ASP A 46 13.33 6.22 -10.35
N ARG A 47 12.42 7.15 -10.68
CA ARG A 47 11.28 7.52 -9.86
C ARG A 47 9.98 6.98 -10.44
N MET A 48 9.02 6.75 -9.56
CA MET A 48 7.65 6.41 -9.92
C MET A 48 6.69 7.16 -9.00
N ILE A 49 5.58 7.65 -9.54
CA ILE A 49 4.47 8.17 -8.74
C ILE A 49 3.45 7.05 -8.52
N GLY A 50 3.28 6.64 -7.27
CA GLY A 50 2.18 5.76 -6.85
C GLY A 50 0.90 6.58 -6.67
N ARG A 51 -0.20 6.18 -7.30
CA ARG A 51 -1.49 6.88 -7.17
C ARG A 51 -2.63 5.94 -6.80
N SER A 52 -3.41 6.33 -5.78
CA SER A 52 -4.52 5.53 -5.30
C SER A 52 -5.80 5.75 -6.11
N ILE A 53 -6.84 4.98 -5.78
CA ILE A 53 -8.20 5.18 -6.30
C ILE A 53 -8.78 6.56 -5.97
N LEU A 54 -8.36 7.17 -4.86
CA LEU A 54 -8.76 8.51 -4.43
C LEU A 54 -7.85 9.61 -4.97
N ASN A 55 -6.89 9.27 -5.86
CA ASN A 55 -5.86 10.16 -6.38
C ASN A 55 -4.84 10.69 -5.35
N SER A 56 -4.77 10.12 -4.15
CA SER A 56 -3.65 10.40 -3.23
C SER A 56 -2.33 9.90 -3.83
N ARG A 57 -1.20 10.47 -3.42
CA ARG A 57 0.11 10.28 -4.03
C ARG A 57 1.15 9.74 -3.06
N PHE A 58 1.99 8.84 -3.56
CA PHE A 58 3.31 8.53 -3.00
C PHE A 58 4.38 8.81 -4.03
N ASP A 59 5.49 9.38 -3.58
CA ASP A 59 6.71 9.54 -4.36
C ASP A 59 7.62 8.34 -4.09
N CYS A 60 7.87 7.55 -5.12
CA CYS A 60 8.61 6.30 -5.01
C CYS A 60 9.92 6.39 -5.81
N GLN A 61 10.95 5.66 -5.37
CA GLN A 61 12.23 5.57 -6.06
C GLN A 61 12.87 4.20 -5.84
N ILE A 62 13.57 3.68 -6.86
CA ILE A 62 14.49 2.55 -6.67
C ILE A 62 15.82 3.10 -6.16
N VAL A 63 16.11 2.91 -4.87
CA VAL A 63 17.32 3.46 -4.25
C VAL A 63 18.51 2.56 -4.55
N GLU A 64 18.35 1.24 -4.44
CA GLU A 64 19.42 0.27 -4.68
C GLU A 64 18.92 -1.00 -5.37
N GLU A 65 19.86 -1.73 -5.98
CA GLU A 65 19.68 -3.08 -6.49
C GLU A 65 20.47 -4.02 -5.60
N VAL A 66 19.85 -5.12 -5.19
CA VAL A 66 20.43 -6.09 -4.25
C VAL A 66 20.10 -7.51 -4.66
N LEU A 67 20.76 -8.48 -4.02
CA LEU A 67 20.43 -9.90 -4.11
C LEU A 67 19.83 -10.38 -2.79
N ILE A 68 18.69 -11.07 -2.86
CA ILE A 68 18.13 -11.83 -1.73
C ILE A 68 18.35 -13.30 -2.06
N GLY A 69 19.35 -13.91 -1.44
CA GLY A 69 19.89 -15.19 -1.91
C GLY A 69 20.39 -15.03 -3.35
N ASN A 70 19.87 -15.85 -4.27
CA ASN A 70 20.23 -15.79 -5.69
C ASN A 70 19.23 -14.96 -6.54
N GLN A 71 18.24 -14.32 -5.91
CA GLN A 71 17.21 -13.57 -6.60
C GLN A 71 17.55 -12.07 -6.65
N LYS A 72 17.47 -11.47 -7.85
CA LYS A 72 17.55 -10.01 -8.01
C LYS A 72 16.37 -9.33 -7.33
N ALA A 73 16.67 -8.30 -6.55
CA ALA A 73 15.71 -7.51 -5.79
C ALA A 73 16.12 -6.03 -5.81
N ILE A 74 15.24 -5.18 -5.29
CA ILE A 74 15.46 -3.74 -5.16
C ILE A 74 15.27 -3.29 -3.71
N ILE A 75 15.92 -2.18 -3.34
CA ILE A 75 15.59 -1.40 -2.15
C ILE A 75 14.76 -0.18 -2.61
N PRO A 76 13.44 -0.19 -2.39
CA PRO A 76 12.57 0.93 -2.75
C PRO A 76 12.48 1.96 -1.61
N SER A 77 12.42 3.23 -1.96
CA SER A 77 11.99 4.32 -1.06
C SER A 77 10.56 4.71 -1.41
N ILE A 78 9.74 4.94 -0.38
CA ILE A 78 8.36 5.39 -0.47
C ILE A 78 8.20 6.62 0.42
N LYS A 79 7.81 7.74 -0.17
CA LYS A 79 7.51 8.98 0.56
C LYS A 79 6.04 9.32 0.42
N GLY A 80 5.41 9.64 1.54
CA GLY A 80 4.04 10.11 1.64
C GLY A 80 3.86 11.06 2.83
N SER A 81 2.62 11.48 3.04
CA SER A 81 2.23 12.35 4.16
C SER A 81 1.17 11.67 5.01
N ALA A 82 1.11 12.04 6.30
CA ALA A 82 0.09 11.63 7.24
C ALA A 82 -0.40 12.86 8.02
N TRP A 83 -1.61 12.76 8.58
CA TRP A 83 -2.26 13.85 9.33
C TRP A 83 -2.86 13.29 10.62
N ILE A 84 -2.76 14.07 11.70
CA ILE A 84 -3.37 13.74 12.99
C ILE A 84 -4.89 13.85 12.84
N THR A 85 -5.63 12.78 13.18
CA THR A 85 -7.10 12.76 13.14
C THR A 85 -7.74 12.88 14.52
N GLY A 86 -6.97 12.68 15.60
CA GLY A 86 -7.44 12.79 16.98
C GLY A 86 -6.57 12.00 17.96
N THR A 87 -6.79 12.22 19.25
CA THR A 87 -6.18 11.48 20.37
C THR A 87 -7.28 10.70 21.07
N HIS A 88 -7.09 9.39 21.29
CA HIS A 88 -8.12 8.50 21.81
C HIS A 88 -7.61 7.73 23.02
N GLN A 89 -8.47 7.53 24.03
CA GLN A 89 -8.28 6.55 25.10
C GLN A 89 -9.33 5.46 24.93
N LEU A 90 -8.90 4.26 24.53
CA LEU A 90 -9.78 3.09 24.39
C LEU A 90 -9.79 2.35 25.73
N VAL A 91 -10.98 2.07 26.26
CA VAL A 91 -11.19 1.40 27.56
C VAL A 91 -12.11 0.21 27.34
N LEU A 92 -11.89 -0.87 28.11
CA LEU A 92 -12.71 -2.07 28.12
C LEU A 92 -13.16 -2.34 29.57
N ASP A 93 -14.46 -2.36 29.79
CA ASP A 93 -15.05 -2.72 31.08
C ASP A 93 -15.07 -4.25 31.25
N SER A 94 -14.93 -4.74 32.49
CA SER A 94 -14.99 -6.17 32.77
C SER A 94 -16.37 -6.79 32.54
N ASP A 95 -17.43 -5.99 32.65
CA ASP A 95 -18.81 -6.44 32.48
C ASP A 95 -19.35 -6.18 31.05
N ASP A 96 -18.52 -5.73 30.11
CA ASP A 96 -18.92 -5.53 28.72
C ASP A 96 -19.34 -6.88 28.09
N PRO A 97 -20.56 -7.01 27.54
CA PRO A 97 -21.02 -8.25 26.92
C PRO A 97 -20.35 -8.57 25.57
N PHE A 98 -19.61 -7.62 24.97
CA PHE A 98 -18.92 -7.76 23.70
C PHE A 98 -17.43 -7.34 23.78
N PRO A 99 -16.63 -7.96 24.67
CA PRO A 99 -15.26 -7.51 24.94
C PRO A 99 -14.32 -7.69 23.74
N ASP A 100 -14.64 -8.62 22.83
CA ASP A 100 -13.92 -8.87 21.58
C ASP A 100 -14.53 -8.12 20.37
N GLY A 101 -15.56 -7.30 20.60
CA GLY A 101 -16.39 -6.70 19.55
C GLY A 101 -17.25 -7.71 18.81
N TYR A 102 -17.80 -7.30 17.66
CA TYR A 102 -18.63 -8.14 16.81
C TYR A 102 -18.50 -7.72 15.33
N ARG A 103 -19.04 -8.55 14.43
CA ARG A 103 -19.02 -8.30 12.98
C ARG A 103 -20.37 -8.67 12.37
N LEU A 104 -20.92 -7.80 11.54
CA LEU A 104 -22.13 -8.04 10.75
C LEU A 104 -21.81 -7.92 9.27
N SER A 105 -22.40 -8.77 8.42
CA SER A 105 -21.96 -8.91 7.03
C SER A 105 -22.29 -7.74 6.11
N ASP A 106 -23.20 -6.87 6.54
CA ASP A 106 -23.54 -5.61 5.86
C ASP A 106 -22.41 -4.56 5.95
N THR A 107 -21.63 -4.58 7.04
CA THR A 107 -20.55 -3.63 7.34
C THR A 107 -19.17 -4.27 7.37
N TRP A 108 -19.10 -5.60 7.52
CA TRP A 108 -17.89 -6.41 7.47
C TRP A 108 -18.06 -7.53 6.44
N PRO A 109 -17.53 -7.39 5.21
CA PRO A 109 -17.73 -8.37 4.15
C PRO A 109 -17.40 -9.80 4.59
N LYS A 110 -18.25 -10.76 4.21
CA LYS A 110 -17.94 -12.19 4.38
C LYS A 110 -16.91 -12.59 3.33
N LYS A 111 -15.93 -13.38 3.75
CA LYS A 111 -14.95 -14.00 2.85
C LYS A 111 -15.72 -14.90 1.88
N GLN A 112 -15.66 -14.59 0.59
CA GLN A 112 -16.20 -15.50 -0.42
C GLN A 112 -15.31 -16.75 -0.42
N SER A 113 -15.91 -17.93 -0.28
CA SER A 113 -15.21 -19.19 -0.49
C SER A 113 -14.87 -19.30 -1.97
N ILE A 114 -13.59 -19.50 -2.28
CA ILE A 114 -13.09 -19.74 -3.64
C ILE A 114 -13.17 -21.24 -3.89
#